data_AF-A0A6B1DSU1-F1
#
_entry.id   AF-A0A6B1DSU1-F1
#
_cell.length_a   1.000
_cell.length_b   1.000
_cell.length_c   1.000
_cell.angle_alpha   90.00
_cell.angle_beta   90.00
_cell.angle_gamma   90.00
#
_symmetry.space_group_name_H-M   'P 1'
#
loop_
_entity.id
_entity.type
_entity.pdbx_description
1 polymer ?
#
loop_
_entity_poly.entity_id
_entity_poly.type
_entity_poly.pdbx_seq_one_letter_code
_entity_poly.pdbx_strand_id
1 'polypeptide(L)'
;MAYSLNDPYRLYRYVLRANALLCGLGMGLLLLGLPHWAADLLGWPMPRQALWPVRLGGAGLAGMGLLFLDLAAQPVIRGRSSLVVIACNALLAGVVLTAYLTGDLVPTAPVGIGVLLVLFLSQLVCAVLPLTYLGENLKP
;
A
#
# COMPACT_ATOMS: atom_id res chain seq x y z
N MET A 1 20.58 -16.30 0.15
CA MET A 1 21.12 -14.94 0.38
C MET A 1 21.47 -14.82 1.85
N ALA A 2 22.74 -14.73 2.20
CA ALA A 2 23.17 -14.57 3.59
C ALA A 2 22.81 -13.15 4.05
N TYR A 3 21.76 -13.02 4.85
CA TYR A 3 21.45 -11.77 5.54
C TYR A 3 22.53 -11.55 6.60
N SER A 4 23.38 -10.55 6.37
CA SER A 4 24.27 -10.04 7.41
C SER A 4 23.42 -9.60 8.60
N LEU A 5 23.84 -9.95 9.82
CA LEU A 5 23.26 -9.47 11.07
C LEU A 5 23.19 -7.92 11.14
N ASN A 6 23.94 -7.24 10.27
CA ASN A 6 24.09 -5.80 10.16
C ASN A 6 23.43 -5.21 8.89
N ASP A 7 22.29 -5.72 8.43
CA ASP A 7 21.53 -5.10 7.32
C ASP A 7 20.83 -3.81 7.82
N PRO A 8 21.30 -2.60 7.44
CA PRO A 8 20.72 -1.34 7.90
C PRO A 8 19.28 -1.14 7.40
N TYR A 9 18.89 -1.82 6.33
CA TYR A 9 17.56 -1.70 5.71
C TYR A 9 16.59 -2.77 6.17
N ARG A 10 16.94 -3.60 7.16
CA ARG A 10 16.14 -4.76 7.56
C ARG A 10 14.70 -4.39 7.89
N LEU A 11 14.49 -3.35 8.71
CA LEU A 11 13.16 -2.86 9.06
C LEU A 11 12.41 -2.35 7.84
N TYR A 12 13.08 -1.56 6.99
CA TYR A 12 12.48 -1.00 5.79
C TYR A 12 12.02 -2.11 4.82
N ARG A 13 12.82 -3.17 4.64
CA ARG A 13 12.43 -4.34 3.83
C ARG A 13 11.21 -5.06 4.38
N TYR A 14 11.12 -5.25 5.69
CA TYR A 14 9.94 -5.89 6.29
C TYR A 14 8.68 -5.08 6.07
N VAL A 15 8.77 -3.76 6.27
CA VAL A 15 7.64 -2.85 6.07
C VAL A 15 7.22 -2.82 4.60
N LEU A 16 8.17 -2.77 3.67
CA LEU A 16 7.88 -2.88 2.23
C LEU A 16 7.17 -4.19 1.90
N ARG A 17 7.65 -5.32 2.40
CA ARG A 17 7.03 -6.64 2.13
C ARG A 17 5.64 -6.73 2.73
N ALA A 18 5.46 -6.29 3.98
CA ALA A 18 4.17 -6.32 4.65
C ALA A 18 3.15 -5.47 3.88
N ASN A 19 3.51 -4.25 3.50
CA ASN A 19 2.64 -3.38 2.74
C ASN A 19 2.39 -3.90 1.31
N ALA A 20 3.42 -4.44 0.66
CA ALA A 20 3.28 -5.05 -0.65
C ALA A 20 2.33 -6.25 -0.65
N LEU A 21 2.37 -7.07 0.40
CA LEU A 21 1.49 -8.24 0.53
C LEU A 21 0.08 -7.84 0.94
N LEU A 22 -0.08 -6.95 1.93
CA LEU A 22 -1.39 -6.57 2.46
C LEU A 22 -2.13 -5.59 1.53
N CYS A 23 -1.51 -4.44 1.25
CA CYS A 23 -2.13 -3.38 0.47
C CYS A 23 -1.96 -3.60 -1.04
N GLY A 24 -0.77 -4.00 -1.46
CA GLY A 24 -0.48 -4.17 -2.88
C GLY A 24 -1.20 -5.38 -3.47
N LEU A 25 -0.73 -6.57 -3.14
CA LEU A 25 -1.26 -7.82 -3.67
C LEU A 25 -2.59 -8.21 -3.04
N GLY A 26 -2.71 -8.19 -1.71
CA GLY A 26 -3.93 -8.60 -1.00
C GLY A 26 -5.14 -7.77 -1.45
N MET A 27 -5.10 -6.48 -1.19
CA MET A 27 -6.19 -5.58 -1.60
C MET A 27 -6.28 -5.44 -3.13
N GLY A 28 -5.15 -5.37 -3.84
CA GLY A 28 -5.14 -5.22 -5.29
C GLY A 28 -5.80 -6.39 -6.03
N LEU A 29 -5.42 -7.63 -5.69
CA LEU A 29 -6.03 -8.83 -6.27
C LEU A 29 -7.51 -8.96 -5.87
N LEU A 30 -7.85 -8.58 -4.64
CA LEU A 30 -9.22 -8.61 -4.15
C LEU A 30 -10.13 -7.67 -4.96
N LEU A 31 -9.70 -6.42 -5.16
CA LEU A 31 -10.44 -5.43 -5.95
C LEU A 31 -10.44 -5.75 -7.46
N LEU A 32 -9.37 -6.38 -7.95
CA LEU A 32 -9.25 -6.78 -9.35
C LEU A 32 -10.18 -7.95 -9.70
N GLY A 33 -10.18 -9.00 -8.89
CA GLY A 33 -10.90 -10.24 -9.16
C GLY A 33 -12.32 -10.25 -8.61
N LEU A 34 -12.52 -9.76 -7.39
CA LEU A 34 -13.74 -9.93 -6.60
C LEU A 34 -14.25 -8.61 -5.97
N PRO A 35 -14.42 -7.53 -6.75
CA PRO A 35 -14.78 -6.21 -6.21
C PRO A 35 -16.09 -6.20 -5.43
N HIS A 36 -17.11 -6.96 -5.85
CA HIS A 36 -18.39 -7.03 -5.13
C HIS A 36 -18.26 -7.74 -3.79
N TRP A 37 -17.55 -8.87 -3.75
CA TRP A 37 -17.33 -9.60 -2.50
C TRP A 37 -16.51 -8.75 -1.51
N ALA A 38 -15.52 -8.00 -2.00
CA ALA A 38 -14.78 -7.04 -1.20
C ALA A 38 -15.70 -5.96 -0.61
N ALA A 39 -16.58 -5.38 -1.45
CA ALA A 39 -17.51 -4.35 -1.01
C ALA A 39 -18.50 -4.89 0.04
N ASP A 40 -19.06 -6.07 -0.18
CA ASP A 40 -20.03 -6.69 0.73
C ASP A 40 -19.37 -7.06 2.08
N LEU A 41 -18.16 -7.63 2.05
CA LEU A 41 -17.40 -7.99 3.26
C LEU A 41 -17.03 -6.75 4.09
N LEU A 42 -16.61 -5.68 3.41
CA LEU A 42 -16.13 -4.45 4.04
C LEU A 42 -17.27 -3.45 4.32
N GLY A 43 -18.48 -3.72 3.83
CA GLY A 43 -19.61 -2.81 3.91
C GLY A 43 -19.35 -1.47 3.21
N TRP A 44 -18.57 -1.47 2.13
CA TRP A 44 -18.25 -0.26 1.37
C TRP A 44 -19.35 0.09 0.37
N PRO A 45 -19.73 1.38 0.25
CA PRO A 45 -20.74 1.81 -0.70
C PRO A 45 -20.15 1.81 -2.13
N MET A 46 -20.15 0.66 -2.80
CA MET A 46 -19.72 0.56 -4.20
C MET A 46 -20.89 0.60 -5.18
N PRO A 47 -20.76 1.36 -6.28
CA PRO A 47 -21.74 1.30 -7.37
C PRO A 47 -21.76 -0.10 -7.97
N ARG A 48 -22.98 -0.63 -8.19
CA ARG A 48 -23.19 -1.95 -8.78
C ARG A 48 -22.92 -2.01 -10.29
N GLN A 49 -22.68 -0.86 -10.92
CA GLN A 49 -22.48 -0.74 -12.36
C GLN A 49 -21.06 -0.26 -12.66
N ALA A 50 -20.51 -0.73 -13.79
CA ALA A 50 -19.18 -0.33 -14.30
C ALA A 50 -18.05 -0.44 -13.27
N LEU A 51 -17.71 -1.67 -12.86
CA LEU A 51 -16.60 -1.96 -11.92
C LEU A 51 -15.19 -1.79 -12.50
N TRP A 52 -15.06 -1.45 -13.78
CA TRP A 52 -13.75 -1.33 -14.42
C TRP A 52 -12.81 -0.33 -13.71
N PRO A 53 -13.26 0.81 -13.13
CA PRO A 53 -12.36 1.72 -12.41
C PRO A 53 -11.83 1.08 -11.12
N VAL A 54 -12.67 0.34 -10.40
CA VAL A 54 -12.27 -0.41 -9.19
C VAL A 54 -11.24 -1.47 -9.56
N ARG A 55 -11.46 -2.18 -10.66
CA ARG A 55 -10.52 -3.19 -11.17
C ARG A 55 -9.20 -2.56 -11.62
N LEU A 56 -9.22 -1.39 -12.24
CA LEU A 56 -8.00 -0.65 -12.57
C LEU A 56 -7.24 -0.20 -11.33
N GLY A 57 -7.94 0.30 -10.31
CA GLY A 57 -7.35 0.59 -9.01
C GLY A 57 -6.72 -0.64 -8.38
N GLY A 58 -7.42 -1.78 -8.43
CA GLY A 58 -6.91 -3.08 -7.99
C GLY A 58 -5.66 -3.54 -8.76
N ALA A 59 -5.66 -3.42 -10.09
CA ALA A 59 -4.49 -3.71 -10.92
C ALA A 59 -3.29 -2.80 -10.58
N GLY A 60 -3.55 -1.50 -10.35
CA GLY A 60 -2.53 -0.55 -9.93
C GLY A 60 -1.91 -0.91 -8.58
N LEU A 61 -2.74 -1.27 -7.59
CA LEU A 61 -2.28 -1.75 -6.29
C LEU A 61 -1.48 -3.05 -6.41
N ALA A 62 -1.96 -4.01 -7.21
CA ALA A 62 -1.25 -5.27 -7.42
C ALA A 62 0.12 -5.05 -8.07
N GLY A 63 0.18 -4.20 -9.10
CA GLY A 63 1.43 -3.80 -9.74
C GLY A 63 2.39 -3.10 -8.76
N MET A 64 1.88 -2.17 -7.95
CA MET A 64 2.66 -1.54 -6.88
C MET A 64 3.20 -2.56 -5.88
N GLY A 65 2.39 -3.54 -5.48
CA GLY A 65 2.81 -4.64 -4.61
C GLY A 65 3.99 -5.42 -5.18
N LEU A 66 3.93 -5.78 -6.47
CA LEU A 66 5.05 -6.44 -7.15
C LEU A 66 6.32 -5.57 -7.16
N LEU A 67 6.19 -4.27 -7.45
CA LEU A 67 7.32 -3.34 -7.44
C LEU A 67 7.95 -3.21 -6.05
N PHE A 68 7.14 -3.18 -4.98
CA PHE A 68 7.65 -3.11 -3.62
C PHE A 68 8.30 -4.41 -3.15
N LEU A 69 7.79 -5.57 -3.59
CA LEU A 69 8.44 -6.86 -3.34
C LEU A 69 9.81 -6.94 -4.04
N ASP A 70 9.88 -6.50 -5.30
CA ASP A 70 11.15 -6.41 -6.03
C ASP A 70 12.13 -5.49 -5.30
N LEU A 71 11.68 -4.29 -4.92
CA LEU A 71 12.51 -3.34 -4.20
C LEU A 71 13.02 -3.90 -2.86
N ALA A 72 12.16 -4.63 -2.13
CA ALA A 72 12.53 -5.26 -0.87
C ALA A 72 13.50 -6.45 -1.04
N ALA A 73 13.67 -6.98 -2.26
CA ALA A 73 14.63 -8.01 -2.59
C ALA A 73 16.00 -7.45 -3.03
N GLN A 74 16.07 -6.19 -3.45
CA GLN A 74 17.32 -5.56 -3.93
C GLN A 74 18.35 -5.41 -2.80
N PRO A 75 19.64 -5.69 -3.01
CA PRO A 75 20.65 -5.61 -1.95
C PRO A 75 20.86 -4.18 -1.41
N VAL A 76 20.67 -3.17 -2.25
CA VAL A 76 20.77 -1.75 -1.87
C VAL A 76 19.51 -1.04 -2.35
N ILE A 77 18.83 -0.32 -1.44
CA ILE A 77 17.64 0.45 -1.78
C ILE A 77 18.07 1.88 -2.09
N ARG A 78 17.96 2.28 -3.36
CA ARG A 78 18.38 3.60 -3.83
C ARG A 78 17.43 4.70 -3.33
N GLY A 79 17.97 5.89 -3.06
CA GLY A 79 17.17 7.04 -2.61
C GLY A 79 16.04 7.42 -3.57
N ARG A 80 16.26 7.29 -4.90
CA ARG A 80 15.21 7.51 -5.90
C ARG A 80 14.04 6.53 -5.75
N SER A 81 14.32 5.25 -5.50
CA SER A 81 13.27 4.25 -5.26
C SER A 81 12.51 4.57 -3.97
N SER A 82 13.20 5.02 -2.91
CA SER A 82 12.54 5.48 -1.68
C SER A 82 11.61 6.66 -1.91
N LEU A 83 11.96 7.62 -2.77
CA LEU A 83 11.04 8.72 -3.14
C LEU A 83 9.76 8.20 -3.81
N VAL A 84 9.87 7.20 -4.67
CA VAL A 84 8.70 6.56 -5.30
C VAL A 84 7.84 5.87 -4.24
N VAL A 85 8.44 5.13 -3.31
CA VAL A 85 7.71 4.50 -2.19
C VAL A 85 6.97 5.55 -1.36
N ILE A 86 7.65 6.64 -0.99
CA ILE A 86 7.06 7.73 -0.21
C ILE A 86 5.87 8.32 -0.96
N ALA A 87 6.08 8.71 -2.22
CA ALA A 87 5.05 9.35 -3.03
C ALA A 87 3.83 8.44 -3.22
N CYS A 88 4.04 7.19 -3.62
CA CYS A 88 2.94 6.24 -3.83
C CYS A 88 2.12 6.03 -2.56
N ASN A 89 2.78 5.80 -1.42
CA ASN A 89 2.07 5.54 -0.17
C ASN A 89 1.42 6.80 0.43
N ALA A 90 2.05 7.97 0.30
CA ALA A 90 1.46 9.24 0.74
C ALA A 90 0.23 9.60 -0.08
N LEU A 91 0.28 9.42 -1.41
CA LEU A 91 -0.88 9.64 -2.28
C LEU A 91 -2.01 8.67 -1.97
N LEU A 92 -1.71 7.38 -1.77
CA LEU A 92 -2.73 6.41 -1.39
C LEU A 92 -3.36 6.71 -0.03
N ALA A 93 -2.54 7.07 0.97
CA ALA A 93 -3.05 7.48 2.28
C ALA A 93 -3.94 8.73 2.17
N GLY A 94 -3.53 9.68 1.33
CA GLY A 94 -4.33 10.86 0.99
C GLY A 94 -5.68 10.49 0.37
N VAL A 95 -5.69 9.61 -0.64
CA VAL A 95 -6.92 9.12 -1.28
C VAL A 95 -7.85 8.44 -0.28
N VAL A 96 -7.31 7.55 0.56
CA VAL A 96 -8.09 6.85 1.60
C VAL A 96 -8.70 7.84 2.59
N LEU A 97 -7.90 8.81 3.05
CA LEU A 97 -8.37 9.84 3.97
C LEU A 97 -9.44 10.73 3.34
N THR A 98 -9.23 11.20 2.11
CA THR A 98 -10.20 12.05 1.41
C THR A 98 -11.50 11.29 1.16
N ALA A 99 -11.43 10.02 0.73
CA ALA A 99 -12.62 9.21 0.46
C ALA A 99 -13.40 8.91 1.75
N TYR A 100 -12.72 8.78 2.89
CA TYR A 100 -13.40 8.69 4.18
C TYR A 100 -14.10 10.00 4.56
N LEU A 101 -13.41 11.14 4.41
CA LEU A 101 -13.95 12.46 4.77
C LEU A 101 -15.11 12.92 3.87
N THR A 102 -15.12 12.54 2.58
CA THR A 102 -16.21 12.85 1.64
C THR A 102 -17.43 11.95 1.82
N GLY A 103 -17.31 10.87 2.60
CA GLY A 103 -18.38 9.89 2.77
C GLY A 103 -18.31 8.71 1.78
N ASP A 104 -17.43 8.75 0.79
CA ASP A 104 -17.34 7.74 -0.28
C ASP A 104 -16.86 6.36 0.21
N LEU A 105 -16.15 6.32 1.33
CA LEU A 105 -15.57 5.09 1.89
C LEU A 105 -15.94 4.85 3.35
N VAL A 106 -17.06 5.44 3.81
CA VAL A 106 -17.58 5.22 5.16
C VAL A 106 -18.12 3.78 5.26
N PRO A 107 -17.43 2.88 5.98
CA PRO A 107 -17.82 1.48 6.02
C PRO A 107 -19.06 1.32 6.90
N THR A 108 -20.02 0.53 6.44
CA THR A 108 -21.20 0.17 7.23
C THR A 108 -20.94 -0.98 8.21
N ALA A 109 -19.86 -1.74 8.00
CA ALA A 109 -19.45 -2.85 8.85
C ALA A 109 -18.21 -2.49 9.72
N PRO A 110 -18.14 -2.93 10.98
CA PRO A 110 -16.98 -2.68 11.85
C PRO A 110 -15.69 -3.32 11.32
N VAL A 111 -15.80 -4.44 10.61
CA VAL A 111 -14.66 -5.07 9.91
C VAL A 111 -14.10 -4.13 8.85
N GLY A 112 -14.96 -3.43 8.12
CA GLY A 112 -14.56 -2.44 7.13
C GLY A 112 -13.79 -1.26 7.72
N ILE A 113 -14.18 -0.81 8.92
CA ILE A 113 -13.44 0.23 9.67
C ILE A 113 -12.05 -0.28 10.04
N GLY A 114 -11.96 -1.50 10.56
CA GLY A 114 -10.67 -2.12 10.90
C GLY A 114 -9.75 -2.24 9.69
N VAL A 115 -10.26 -2.72 8.56
CA VAL A 115 -9.49 -2.83 7.31
C VAL A 115 -9.06 -1.46 6.80
N LEU A 116 -9.96 -0.48 6.81
CA LEU A 116 -9.66 0.89 6.39
C LEU A 116 -8.52 1.51 7.22
N LEU A 117 -8.58 1.35 8.54
CA LEU A 117 -7.54 1.82 9.45
C LEU A 117 -6.21 1.11 9.20
N VAL A 118 -6.23 -0.21 9.00
CA VAL A 118 -5.02 -0.98 8.70
C VAL A 118 -4.40 -0.51 7.39
N LEU A 119 -5.18 -0.33 6.32
CA LEU A 119 -4.71 0.17 5.03
C LEU A 119 -4.11 1.57 5.15
N PHE A 120 -4.80 2.48 5.84
CA PHE A 120 -4.33 3.85 6.04
C PHE A 120 -3.02 3.90 6.84
N LEU A 121 -2.97 3.19 7.98
CA LEU A 121 -1.78 3.17 8.83
C LEU A 121 -0.60 2.50 8.14
N SER A 122 -0.80 1.40 7.39
CA SER A 122 0.28 0.75 6.66
C SER A 122 0.84 1.65 5.57
N GLN A 123 -0.01 2.38 4.84
CA GLN A 123 0.42 3.37 3.86
C GLN A 123 1.19 4.51 4.54
N LEU A 124 0.70 5.02 5.67
CA LEU A 124 1.39 6.09 6.41
C LEU A 124 2.77 5.64 6.91
N VAL A 125 2.88 4.44 7.47
CA VAL A 125 4.16 3.87 7.92
C VAL A 125 5.12 3.70 6.73
N CYS A 126 4.63 3.21 5.58
CA CYS A 126 5.44 3.11 4.37
C CYS A 126 5.80 4.45 3.74
N ALA A 127 5.04 5.51 3.99
CA ALA A 127 5.36 6.86 3.53
C ALA A 127 6.40 7.54 4.44
N VAL A 128 6.35 7.29 5.75
CA VAL A 128 7.21 7.97 6.73
C VAL A 128 8.53 7.24 6.95
N LEU A 129 8.52 5.91 7.09
CA LEU A 129 9.73 5.14 7.40
C LEU A 129 10.89 5.37 6.41
N PRO A 130 10.68 5.46 5.08
CA PRO A 130 11.79 5.67 4.15
C PRO A 130 12.49 7.04 4.33
N LEU A 131 11.84 8.03 4.95
CA LEU A 131 12.42 9.37 5.18
C LEU A 131 13.66 9.30 6.06
N THR A 132 13.70 8.38 7.03
CA THR A 132 14.89 8.20 7.90
C THR A 132 16.10 7.68 7.14
N TYR A 133 15.86 7.01 6.00
CA TYR A 133 16.91 6.45 5.14
C TYR A 133 17.24 7.36 3.94
N LEU A 134 16.48 8.44 3.74
CA LEU A 134 16.60 9.30 2.57
C LEU A 134 17.87 10.16 2.60
N GLY A 135 18.21 10.68 3.79
CA GLY A 135 19.36 11.57 3.99
C GLY A 135 20.72 10.92 3.68
N GLU A 136 20.84 9.61 3.90
CA GLU A 136 22.06 8.85 3.60
C GLU A 136 22.17 8.47 2.12
N ASN A 137 21.03 8.32 1.42
CA ASN A 137 20.95 7.77 0.06
C ASN A 137 20.81 8.83 -1.05
N LEU A 138 20.78 10.12 -0.71
CA LEU A 138 20.74 11.24 -1.64
C LEU A 138 22.11 11.82 -1.99
N LYS A 139 23.20 11.32 -1.38
CA LYS A 139 24.55 11.70 -1.78
C LYS A 139 24.86 11.08 -3.15
N PRO A 140 25.39 11.86 -4.10
CA PRO A 140 25.69 11.41 -5.47
C PRO A 140 26.74 10.29 -5.50
#